data_AF-A0A8J8JRE8-F1
#
_entry.id   AF-A0A8J8JRE8-F1
#
_cell.length_a   1.000
_cell.length_b   1.000
_cell.length_c   1.000
_cell.angle_alpha   90.00
_cell.angle_beta   90.00
_cell.angle_gamma   90.00
#
_symmetry.space_group_name_H-M   'P 1'
#
loop_
_entity.id
_entity.type
_entity.pdbx_description
1 polymer ?
#
loop_
_entity_poly.entity_id
_entity_poly.type
_entity_poly.pdbx_seq_one_letter_code
_entity_poly.pdbx_strand_id
1 'polypeptide(L)'
;MLSGKKYLEADKQAYPHVGNMLQQFLVTNKLSKAAVAKKLQVTAPVVSAYLKNRSMQVGVLWNVSLAVEHNFMADLADAFPATLNGGLNTSWKQQLAAKDQRIAELEKELAIYKSIVISRNG
;
A
#
# COMPACT_ATOMS: atom_id res chain seq x y z
N MET A 1 -11.79 26.25 26.14
CA MET A 1 -12.30 25.68 24.87
C MET A 1 -11.49 24.43 24.57
N LEU A 2 -12.12 23.26 24.51
CA LEU A 2 -11.44 22.05 24.02
C LEU A 2 -11.27 22.21 22.50
N SER A 3 -10.03 22.31 22.04
CA SER A 3 -9.71 22.36 20.60
C SER A 3 -10.22 21.07 19.96
N GLY A 4 -11.14 21.17 18.99
CA GLY A 4 -11.80 20.04 18.33
C GLY A 4 -10.88 19.13 17.50
N LYS A 5 -9.55 19.27 17.65
CA LYS A 5 -8.51 18.57 16.90
C LYS A 5 -7.42 17.99 17.80
N LYS A 6 -7.78 17.54 19.02
CA LYS A 6 -6.84 16.90 19.96
C LYS A 6 -6.09 15.70 19.35
N TYR A 7 -6.69 14.99 18.40
CA TYR A 7 -6.03 13.89 17.66
C TYR A 7 -4.91 14.37 16.72
N LEU A 8 -4.83 15.67 16.40
CA LEU A 8 -3.73 16.25 15.63
C LEU A 8 -2.56 16.71 16.52
N GLU A 9 -2.80 16.89 17.82
CA GLU A 9 -1.76 17.28 18.77
C GLU A 9 -0.78 16.11 18.89
N ALA A 10 0.47 16.36 18.52
CA ALA A 10 1.50 15.34 18.36
C ALA A 10 1.99 14.84 19.71
N ASP A 11 1.19 14.01 20.38
CA ASP A 11 1.58 13.32 21.60
C ASP A 11 2.12 11.93 21.23
N LYS A 12 3.45 11.86 21.08
CA LYS A 12 4.35 10.68 21.14
C LYS A 12 4.08 9.42 20.28
N GLN A 13 2.94 9.27 19.62
CA GLN A 13 2.63 8.21 18.65
C GLN A 13 1.92 8.82 17.43
N ALA A 14 2.71 9.38 16.52
CA ALA A 14 2.19 9.96 15.29
C ALA A 14 1.73 8.85 14.34
N TYR A 15 0.42 8.74 14.12
CA TYR A 15 -0.12 7.93 13.02
C TYR A 15 0.29 8.54 11.67
N PRO A 16 0.41 7.72 10.61
CA PRO A 16 0.85 8.21 9.30
C PRO A 16 -0.16 9.20 8.71
N HIS A 17 0.35 10.15 7.93
CA HIS A 17 -0.50 11.09 7.21
C HIS A 17 -1.21 10.37 6.05
N VAL A 18 -2.51 10.06 6.23
CA VAL A 18 -3.29 9.24 5.29
C VAL A 18 -3.34 9.87 3.89
N GLY A 19 -3.54 11.19 3.78
CA GLY A 19 -3.55 11.88 2.49
C GLY A 19 -2.26 11.74 1.68
N ASN A 20 -1.09 11.83 2.34
CA ASN A 20 0.22 11.65 1.71
C ASN A 20 0.43 10.19 1.26
N MET A 21 -0.02 9.23 2.05
CA MET A 21 0.04 7.80 1.69
C MET A 21 -0.74 7.53 0.40
N LEU A 22 -1.98 8.04 0.31
CA LEU A 22 -2.77 7.98 -0.92
C LEU A 22 -2.05 8.69 -2.07
N GLN A 23 -1.54 9.91 -1.84
CA GLN A 23 -0.87 10.69 -2.88
C GLN A 23 0.34 9.94 -3.44
N GLN A 24 1.15 9.33 -2.58
CA GLN A 24 2.32 8.55 -2.98
C GLN A 24 1.92 7.37 -3.86
N PHE A 25 0.89 6.61 -3.46
CA PHE A 25 0.38 5.51 -4.27
C PHE A 25 -0.12 5.98 -5.64
N LEU A 26 -0.88 7.08 -5.69
CA LEU A 26 -1.40 7.64 -6.94
C LEU A 26 -0.27 8.05 -7.89
N VAL A 27 0.77 8.71 -7.37
CA VAL A 27 1.94 9.15 -8.16
C VAL A 27 2.72 7.94 -8.68
N THR A 28 3.03 6.96 -7.82
CA THR A 28 3.78 5.76 -8.19
C THR A 28 3.07 4.96 -9.28
N ASN A 29 1.74 4.85 -9.20
CA ASN A 29 0.93 4.11 -10.17
C ASN A 29 0.43 4.97 -11.35
N LYS A 30 0.92 6.20 -11.48
CA LYS A 30 0.54 7.15 -12.56
C LYS A 30 -0.98 7.36 -12.67
N LEU A 31 -1.69 7.29 -11.54
CA LEU A 31 -3.14 7.52 -11.47
C LEU A 31 -3.43 9.00 -11.33
N SER A 32 -4.15 9.56 -12.29
CA SER A 32 -4.57 10.96 -12.22
C SER A 32 -5.71 11.15 -11.22
N LYS A 33 -5.76 12.31 -10.56
CA LYS A 33 -6.87 12.66 -9.66
C LYS A 33 -8.23 12.62 -10.35
N ALA A 34 -8.27 12.98 -11.64
CA ALA A 34 -9.48 12.92 -12.45
C ALA A 34 -9.94 11.47 -12.71
N ALA A 35 -9.00 10.55 -12.97
CA ALA A 35 -9.32 9.14 -13.12
C ALA A 35 -9.88 8.54 -11.82
N VAL A 36 -9.24 8.85 -10.69
CA VAL A 36 -9.71 8.40 -9.36
C VAL A 36 -11.08 9.01 -9.03
N ALA A 37 -11.27 10.29 -9.30
CA ALA A 37 -12.55 10.98 -9.13
C ALA A 37 -13.67 10.32 -9.94
N LYS A 38 -13.41 9.96 -11.20
CA LYS A 38 -14.37 9.24 -12.06
C LYS A 38 -14.78 7.90 -11.46
N LYS A 39 -13.81 7.11 -10.97
CA LYS A 39 -14.08 5.82 -10.33
C LYS A 39 -14.89 5.96 -9.03
N LEU A 40 -14.63 7.02 -8.25
CA LEU A 40 -15.32 7.32 -7.00
C LEU A 40 -16.66 8.04 -7.19
N GLN A 41 -17.02 8.45 -8.41
CA GLN A 41 -18.19 9.28 -8.70
C GLN A 41 -18.21 10.60 -7.90
N VAL A 42 -17.03 11.19 -7.70
CA VAL A 42 -16.85 12.51 -7.05
C VAL A 42 -16.09 13.46 -7.98
N THR A 43 -15.92 14.72 -7.58
CA THR A 43 -15.16 15.70 -8.36
C THR A 43 -13.65 15.63 -8.03
N ALA A 44 -12.80 16.02 -8.98
CA ALA A 44 -11.35 16.08 -8.77
C ALA A 44 -10.90 16.99 -7.59
N PRO A 45 -11.60 18.11 -7.28
CA PRO A 45 -11.36 18.86 -6.05
C PRO A 45 -11.61 18.05 -4.77
N VAL A 46 -12.62 17.18 -4.73
CA VAL A 46 -12.89 16.30 -3.57
C VAL A 46 -11.73 15.34 -3.35
N VAL A 47 -11.24 14.70 -4.42
CA VAL A 47 -10.03 13.87 -4.34
C VAL A 47 -8.83 14.69 -3.87
N SER A 48 -8.66 15.91 -4.38
CA SER A 48 -7.57 16.81 -3.94
C SER A 48 -7.66 17.19 -2.46
N ALA A 49 -8.87 17.28 -1.90
CA ALA A 49 -9.07 17.50 -0.47
C ALA A 49 -8.67 16.27 0.34
N TYR A 50 -9.03 15.06 -0.12
CA TYR A 50 -8.62 13.80 0.53
C TYR A 50 -7.10 13.69 0.67
N LEU A 51 -6.35 14.05 -0.37
CA LEU A 51 -4.89 13.99 -0.36
C LEU A 51 -4.22 14.96 0.63
N LYS A 52 -4.93 16.02 1.06
CA LYS A 52 -4.41 16.99 2.05
C LYS A 52 -4.76 16.61 3.49
N ASN A 53 -5.63 15.62 3.69
CA ASN A 53 -6.12 15.30 5.01
C ASN A 53 -5.15 14.39 5.77
N ARG A 54 -4.71 14.83 6.96
CA ARG A 54 -3.84 14.02 7.84
C ARG A 54 -4.54 12.74 8.32
N SER A 55 -5.82 12.83 8.64
CA SER A 55 -6.69 11.70 8.98
C SER A 55 -7.84 11.59 7.99
N MET A 56 -8.41 10.40 7.85
CA MET A 56 -9.51 10.15 6.92
C MET A 56 -10.55 9.27 7.59
N GLN A 57 -11.82 9.48 7.25
CA GLN A 57 -12.89 8.58 7.67
C GLN A 57 -12.67 7.21 7.01
N VAL A 58 -12.85 6.14 7.78
CA VAL A 58 -12.67 4.75 7.32
C VAL A 58 -13.48 4.46 6.05
N GLY A 59 -14.73 4.93 5.98
CA GLY A 59 -15.57 4.74 4.80
C GLY A 59 -15.01 5.40 3.53
N VAL A 60 -14.42 6.60 3.65
CA VAL A 60 -13.76 7.26 2.51
C VAL A 60 -12.53 6.48 2.09
N LEU A 61 -11.69 6.08 3.05
CA LEU A 61 -10.49 5.31 2.77
C LEU A 61 -10.82 3.96 2.11
N TRP A 62 -11.88 3.28 2.58
CA TRP A 62 -12.39 2.03 2.02
C TRP A 62 -12.83 2.19 0.56
N ASN A 63 -13.60 3.24 0.27
CA ASN A 63 -14.05 3.51 -1.10
C ASN A 63 -12.88 3.84 -2.04
N VAL A 64 -11.90 4.62 -1.56
CA VAL A 64 -10.67 4.90 -2.32
C VAL A 64 -9.92 3.60 -2.59
N SER A 65 -9.78 2.73 -1.59
CA SER A 65 -9.17 1.41 -1.71
C SER A 65 -9.79 0.56 -2.82
N LEU A 66 -11.12 0.46 -2.84
CA LEU A 66 -11.83 -0.27 -3.89
C LEU A 66 -11.66 0.38 -5.27
N ALA A 67 -11.72 1.71 -5.35
CA ALA A 67 -11.60 2.43 -6.62
C ALA A 67 -10.22 2.26 -7.28
N VAL A 68 -9.14 2.19 -6.49
CA VAL A 68 -7.78 2.05 -7.03
C VAL A 68 -7.21 0.64 -6.89
N GLU A 69 -8.04 -0.31 -6.44
CA GLU A 69 -7.69 -1.72 -6.27
C GLU A 69 -6.46 -1.92 -5.37
N HIS A 70 -6.37 -1.15 -4.28
CA HIS A 70 -5.26 -1.19 -3.33
C HIS A 70 -5.72 -1.15 -1.88
N ASN A 71 -5.12 -1.97 -1.02
CA ASN A 71 -5.53 -2.11 0.38
C ASN A 71 -4.80 -1.13 1.30
N PHE A 72 -5.28 0.11 1.37
CA PHE A 72 -4.71 1.12 2.27
C PHE A 72 -4.90 0.80 3.76
N MET A 73 -5.83 -0.10 4.12
CA MET A 73 -5.95 -0.55 5.52
C MET A 73 -4.76 -1.42 5.91
N ALA A 74 -4.26 -2.25 4.98
CA ALA A 74 -3.04 -3.02 5.20
C ALA A 74 -1.82 -2.11 5.35
N ASP A 75 -1.70 -1.05 4.53
CA ASP A 75 -0.63 -0.06 4.68
C ASP A 75 -0.65 0.62 6.06
N LEU A 76 -1.85 0.95 6.55
CA LEU A 76 -2.00 1.49 7.91
C LEU A 76 -1.62 0.47 8.98
N ALA A 77 -2.04 -0.78 8.84
CA ALA A 77 -1.66 -1.87 9.73
C ALA A 77 -0.13 -2.09 9.73
N ASP A 78 0.52 -1.96 8.59
CA ASP A 78 1.97 -2.03 8.45
C ASP A 78 2.71 -0.88 9.13
N ALA A 79 2.09 0.30 9.17
CA ALA A 79 2.61 1.47 9.88
C ALA A 79 2.38 1.40 11.39
N PHE A 80 1.62 0.42 11.91
CA PHE A 80 1.46 0.25 13.36
C PHE A 80 2.80 -0.12 14.02
N PRO A 81 3.07 0.38 15.24
CA PRO A 81 4.25 -0.01 15.99
C PRO A 81 4.38 -1.53 16.10
N ALA A 82 5.56 -2.06 15.77
CA ALA A 82 5.83 -3.50 15.79
C ALA A 82 5.56 -4.14 17.17
N THR A 83 5.71 -3.36 18.25
CA THR A 83 5.42 -3.77 19.63
C THR A 83 3.94 -4.11 19.87
N LEU A 84 3.03 -3.55 19.06
CA LEU A 84 1.59 -3.79 19.15
C LEU A 84 1.08 -4.80 18.12
N ASN A 85 1.90 -5.14 17.12
CA ASN A 85 1.51 -6.00 16.00
C ASN A 85 1.52 -7.50 16.31
N GLY A 86 1.83 -7.92 17.56
CA GLY A 86 1.62 -9.30 18.04
C GLY A 86 2.18 -10.42 17.15
N GLY A 87 3.20 -10.17 16.32
CA GLY A 87 3.78 -11.13 15.37
C GLY A 87 2.99 -11.35 14.06
N LEU A 88 1.88 -10.64 13.83
CA LEU A 88 1.02 -10.83 12.65
C LEU A 88 1.63 -10.26 11.36
N ASN A 89 2.25 -9.08 11.40
CA ASN A 89 2.86 -8.45 10.21
C ASN A 89 4.19 -9.08 9.78
N THR A 90 4.86 -9.79 10.68
CA THR A 90 6.08 -10.52 10.35
C THR A 90 5.77 -11.78 9.54
N SER A 91 4.68 -12.49 9.84
CA SER A 91 4.42 -13.81 9.27
C SER A 91 4.17 -13.78 7.76
N TRP A 92 3.27 -12.91 7.26
CA TRP A 92 2.96 -12.89 5.83
C TRP A 92 4.06 -12.27 4.99
N LYS A 93 4.78 -11.25 5.48
CA LYS A 93 5.94 -10.67 4.81
C LYS A 93 7.11 -11.65 4.74
N GLN A 94 7.35 -12.40 5.81
CA GLN A 94 8.35 -13.47 5.83
C GLN A 94 7.98 -14.60 4.87
N GLN A 95 6.70 -14.99 4.83
CA GLN A 95 6.22 -15.99 3.88
C GLN A 95 6.33 -15.51 2.42
N LEU A 96 6.05 -14.23 2.15
CA LEU A 96 6.20 -13.65 0.82
C LEU A 96 7.68 -13.61 0.39
N ALA A 97 8.56 -13.11 1.26
CA ALA A 97 10.00 -13.09 0.99
C ALA A 97 10.57 -14.51 0.75
N ALA A 98 10.11 -15.49 1.53
CA ALA A 98 10.50 -16.89 1.32
C ALA A 98 10.00 -17.44 -0.02
N LYS A 99 8.79 -17.05 -0.44
CA LYS A 99 8.24 -17.44 -1.76
C LYS A 99 8.97 -16.76 -2.92
N ASP A 100 9.28 -15.47 -2.82
CA ASP A 100 10.03 -14.75 -3.85
C ASP A 100 11.44 -15.32 -4.02
N GLN A 101 12.10 -15.67 -2.91
CA GLN A 101 13.39 -16.36 -2.95
C GLN A 101 13.28 -17.72 -3.66
N ARG A 102 12.22 -18.49 -3.40
CA ARG A 102 12.00 -19.77 -4.08
C ARG A 102 11.73 -19.60 -5.57
N ILE A 103 10.99 -18.56 -5.98
CA ILE A 103 10.76 -18.25 -7.40
C ILE A 103 12.09 -17.94 -8.08
N ALA A 104 12.92 -17.07 -7.50
CA ALA A 104 14.22 -16.71 -8.07
C ALA A 104 15.17 -17.93 -8.21
N GLU A 105 15.10 -18.88 -7.28
CA GLU A 105 15.86 -20.14 -7.37
C GLU A 105 15.34 -21.03 -8.51
N LEU A 106 14.02 -21.21 -8.61
CA LEU A 106 13.39 -21.99 -9.68
C LEU A 106 13.67 -21.38 -11.07
N GLU A 107 13.70 -20.05 -11.18
CA GLU A 107 14.06 -19.37 -12.43
C GLU A 107 15.51 -19.65 -12.84
N LYS A 108 16.45 -19.70 -11.88
CA LYS A 108 17.84 -20.11 -12.14
C LYS A 108 17.93 -21.56 -12.58
N GLU A 109 17.23 -22.46 -11.89
CA GLU A 109 17.18 -23.89 -12.27
C GLU A 109 16.65 -24.05 -13.70
N LEU A 110 15.54 -23.38 -14.04
CA LEU A 110 14.96 -23.39 -15.39
C LEU A 110 15.92 -22.84 -16.44
N ALA A 111 16.68 -21.78 -16.14
CA ALA A 111 17.67 -21.23 -17.06
C ALA A 111 18.79 -22.25 -17.38
N ILE A 112 19.26 -22.98 -16.37
CA ILE A 112 20.27 -24.05 -16.53
C ILE A 112 19.68 -25.22 -17.34
N TYR A 113 18.46 -25.66 -17.04
CA TYR A 113 17.83 -26.75 -17.81
C TYR A 113 17.64 -26.37 -19.28
N LYS A 114 17.21 -25.14 -19.56
CA LYS A 114 17.06 -24.63 -20.93
C LYS A 114 18.40 -24.62 -21.66
N SER A 115 19.49 -24.17 -21.03
CA SER A 115 20.80 -24.15 -21.69
C SER A 115 21.29 -25.57 -22.03
N ILE A 116 21.12 -26.53 -21.12
CA ILE A 116 21.49 -27.93 -21.36
C ILE A 116 20.68 -28.53 -22.52
N VAL A 117 19.36 -28.29 -22.57
CA VAL A 117 18.50 -28.82 -23.64
C VAL A 117 18.88 -28.20 -24.99
N ILE A 118 19.16 -26.90 -25.04
CA ILE A 118 19.62 -26.22 -26.27
C ILE A 118 20.96 -26.81 -26.74
N SER A 119 21.92 -27.01 -25.83
CA SER A 119 23.22 -27.60 -26.16
C SER A 119 23.15 -29.08 -26.56
N ARG A 120 22.08 -29.81 -26.19
CA ARG A 120 21.90 -31.22 -26.55
C ARG A 120 21.17 -31.43 -27.89
N ASN A 121 20.42 -30.43 -28.34
CA ASN A 121 19.62 -30.47 -29.56
C ASN A 121 20.22 -29.63 -30.71
N GLY A 122 21.38 -29.01 -30.50
CA GLY A 122 22.14 -28.22 -31.49
C GLY A 122 23.36 -28.95 -32.03
#